data_AF-A0A8T6IJ95-F1
#
_entry.id   AF-A0A8T6IJ95-F1
#
_cell.length_a   1.000
_cell.length_b   1.000
_cell.length_c   1.000
_cell.angle_alpha   90.00
_cell.angle_beta   90.00
_cell.angle_gamma   90.00
#
_symmetry.space_group_name_H-M   'P 1'
#
loop_
_entity.id
_entity.type
_entity.pdbx_description
1 polymer ?
#
loop_
_entity_poly.entity_id
_entity_poly.type
_entity_poly.pdbx_seq_one_letter_code
_entity_poly.pdbx_strand_id
1 'polypeptide(L)'
;MMAAVGFAVGLGNIWRFPYVTGENGGGAFVVVYLVCVVAIALPILVAEILLGRRGRSDPAGAVAAVATAEGHSARWGAIGGLNLAAAFLITTFYCVIAGWVFHYLLQSVLE
;
A
#
# COMPACT_ATOMS: atom_id res chain seq x y z
N MET A 1 9.82 9.38 7.11
CA MET A 1 8.50 9.86 6.63
C MET A 1 8.46 10.00 5.11
N MET A 2 9.39 10.72 4.47
CA MET A 2 9.39 10.87 2.99
C MET A 2 9.38 9.56 2.21
N ALA A 3 10.12 8.54 2.66
CA ALA A 3 10.09 7.21 2.03
C ALA A 3 8.71 6.53 2.11
N ALA A 4 7.99 6.67 3.23
CA ALA A 4 6.64 6.09 3.39
C ALA A 4 5.61 6.84 2.54
N VAL A 5 5.74 8.15 2.42
CA VAL A 5 4.89 8.98 1.54
C VAL A 5 5.16 8.64 0.07
N GLY A 6 6.42 8.47 -0.33
CA GLY A 6 6.80 8.07 -1.68
C GLY A 6 6.34 6.67 -2.07
N PHE A 7 6.20 5.75 -1.10
CA PHE A 7 5.58 4.44 -1.33
C PHE A 7 4.06 4.54 -1.50
N ALA A 8 3.39 5.38 -0.70
CA ALA A 8 1.94 5.53 -0.75
C ALA A 8 1.44 6.31 -1.97
N VAL A 9 2.23 7.29 -2.45
CA VAL A 9 1.90 8.09 -3.63
C VAL A 9 2.46 7.39 -4.87
N GLY A 10 1.57 6.76 -5.65
CA GLY A 10 1.95 6.03 -6.85
C GLY A 10 1.03 6.29 -8.05
N LEU A 11 1.25 5.52 -9.12
CA LEU A 11 0.50 5.62 -10.37
C LEU A 11 -1.02 5.60 -10.15
N GLY A 12 -1.51 4.78 -9.21
CA GLY A 12 -2.94 4.69 -8.90
C GLY A 12 -3.60 6.02 -8.56
N ASN A 13 -2.87 6.94 -7.91
CA ASN A 13 -3.38 8.29 -7.62
C ASN A 13 -3.40 9.19 -8.86
N ILE A 14 -2.53 8.93 -9.84
CA ILE A 14 -2.35 9.76 -11.03
C ILE A 14 -3.43 9.47 -12.08
N TRP A 15 -3.80 8.21 -12.31
CA TRP A 15 -4.73 7.85 -13.38
C TRP A 15 -6.00 7.14 -12.89
N ARG A 16 -5.87 6.17 -11.98
CA ARG A 16 -7.02 5.35 -11.55
C ARG A 16 -7.98 6.14 -10.66
N PHE A 17 -7.46 6.93 -9.72
CA PHE A 17 -8.29 7.77 -8.85
C PHE A 17 -9.15 8.79 -9.62
N PRO A 18 -8.60 9.63 -10.51
CA PRO A 18 -9.42 10.57 -11.27
C PRO A 18 -10.38 9.85 -12.23
N TYR A 19 -9.97 8.73 -12.83
CA TYR A 19 -10.84 7.93 -13.70
C TYR A 19 -12.08 7.41 -12.96
N VAL A 20 -11.88 6.72 -11.83
CA VAL A 20 -12.98 6.18 -11.01
C VAL A 20 -13.84 7.30 -10.44
N THR A 21 -13.22 8.40 -10.02
CA THR A 21 -13.96 9.57 -9.52
C THR A 21 -14.82 10.17 -10.63
N GLY A 22 -14.30 10.29 -11.85
CA GLY A 22 -15.04 10.78 -13.01
C GLY A 22 -16.25 9.92 -13.37
N GLU A 23 -16.08 8.59 -13.36
CA GLU A 23 -17.17 7.65 -13.68
C GLU A 23 -18.24 7.56 -12.57
N ASN A 24 -17.86 7.71 -11.30
CA ASN A 24 -18.75 7.47 -10.15
C ASN A 24 -19.43 8.74 -9.60
N GLY A 25 -19.62 9.78 -10.43
CA GLY A 25 -20.34 10.99 -10.02
C GLY A 25 -19.47 12.06 -9.37
N GLY A 26 -18.17 12.07 -9.66
CA GLY A 26 -17.25 13.17 -9.37
C GLY A 26 -17.13 13.48 -7.88
N GLY A 27 -17.50 14.69 -7.49
CA GLY A 27 -17.36 15.19 -6.12
C GLY A 27 -18.15 14.39 -5.07
N ALA A 28 -19.29 13.80 -5.43
CA ALA A 28 -20.05 12.96 -4.50
C ALA A 28 -19.28 11.69 -4.11
N PHE A 29 -18.60 11.07 -5.09
CA PHE A 29 -17.71 9.94 -4.84
C PHE A 29 -16.55 10.32 -3.93
N VAL A 30 -15.96 11.50 -4.12
CA VAL A 30 -14.84 11.96 -3.28
C VAL A 30 -15.24 12.07 -1.80
N VAL A 31 -16.43 12.57 -1.49
CA VAL A 31 -16.90 12.65 -0.10
C VAL A 31 -17.00 11.27 0.54
N VAL A 32 -17.62 10.31 -0.15
CA VAL A 32 -17.73 8.92 0.34
C VAL A 32 -16.35 8.28 0.45
N TYR A 33 -15.48 8.49 -0.54
CA TYR A 33 -14.10 8.02 -0.54
C TYR A 33 -13.34 8.53 0.70
N LEU A 34 -13.44 9.82 1.03
CA LEU A 34 -12.78 10.40 2.20
C LEU A 34 -13.30 9.81 3.52
N VAL A 35 -14.62 9.60 3.63
CA VAL A 35 -15.20 8.92 4.80
C VAL A 35 -14.62 7.52 4.95
N CYS A 36 -14.56 6.74 3.86
CA CYS A 36 -13.96 5.41 3.88
C CYS A 36 -12.46 5.43 4.22
N VAL A 37 -11.71 6.41 3.71
CA VAL A 37 -10.29 6.57 4.03
C VAL A 37 -10.10 6.81 5.52
N VAL A 38 -10.90 7.69 6.13
CA VAL A 38 -10.79 7.99 7.56
C VAL A 38 -11.27 6.81 8.42
N ALA A 39 -12.36 6.15 8.03
CA ALA A 39 -12.98 5.10 8.82
C ALA A 39 -12.26 3.74 8.70
N ILE A 40 -11.57 3.47 7.58
CA ILE A 40 -11.00 2.16 7.27
C ILE A 40 -9.49 2.25 7.03
N ALA A 41 -9.07 3.07 6.07
CA ALA A 41 -7.66 3.10 5.65
C ALA A 41 -6.73 3.66 6.75
N LEU A 42 -7.14 4.72 7.45
CA LEU A 42 -6.36 5.28 8.56
C LEU A 42 -6.19 4.31 9.73
N PRO A 43 -7.24 3.66 10.26
CA PRO A 43 -7.08 2.65 11.31
C PRO A 43 -6.17 1.50 10.92
N ILE A 44 -6.30 1.00 9.68
CA ILE A 44 -5.44 -0.08 9.16
C ILE A 44 -3.98 0.38 9.11
N LEU A 45 -3.71 1.57 8.57
CA LEU A 45 -2.35 2.13 8.51
C LEU A 45 -1.73 2.29 9.90
N VAL A 46 -2.49 2.81 10.87
CA VAL A 46 -2.02 2.96 12.24
C VAL A 46 -1.73 1.59 12.87
N ALA A 47 -2.59 0.59 12.63
CA ALA A 47 -2.39 -0.77 13.11
C ALA A 47 -1.11 -1.39 12.52
N GLU A 48 -0.87 -1.25 11.21
CA GLU A 48 0.35 -1.77 10.56
C GLU A 48 1.62 -1.11 11.11
N ILE A 49 1.60 0.22 11.31
CA ILE A 49 2.73 0.94 11.89
C ILE A 49 2.99 0.49 13.33
N LEU A 50 1.95 0.30 14.14
CA LEU A 50 2.07 -0.19 15.51
C LEU A 50 2.64 -1.62 15.55
N LEU A 51 2.17 -2.49 14.65
CA LEU A 51 2.64 -3.86 14.54
C LEU A 51 4.12 -3.93 14.18
N GLY A 52 4.55 -3.14 13.19
CA GLY A 52 5.96 -3.03 12.81
C GLY A 52 6.84 -2.47 13.93
N ARG A 53 6.34 -1.48 14.69
CA ARG A 53 7.07 -0.88 15.82
C ARG A 53 7.21 -1.83 17.01
N ARG A 54 6.19 -2.65 17.30
CA ARG A 54 6.21 -3.62 18.41
C ARG A 54 6.99 -4.88 18.05
N GLY A 55 6.81 -5.41 16.85
CA GLY A 55 7.47 -6.63 16.40
C GLY A 55 8.96 -6.45 16.12
N ARG A 56 9.38 -5.29 15.59
CA ARG A 56 10.79 -4.96 15.24
C ARG A 56 11.53 -6.05 14.44
N SER A 57 10.79 -6.86 13.70
CA SER A 57 11.27 -7.98 12.89
C SER A 57 10.66 -7.92 11.49
N ASP A 58 10.94 -8.93 10.66
CA ASP A 58 10.30 -9.11 9.36
C ASP A 58 8.75 -9.17 9.49
N PRO A 59 7.97 -8.89 8.43
CA PRO A 59 6.50 -8.80 8.52
C PRO A 59 5.83 -10.04 9.12
N ALA A 60 6.29 -11.25 8.78
CA ALA A 60 5.76 -12.49 9.34
C ALA A 60 6.15 -12.65 10.82
N GLY A 61 7.41 -12.40 11.14
CA GLY A 61 7.92 -12.38 12.50
C GLY A 61 7.26 -11.32 13.38
N ALA A 62 6.93 -10.16 12.84
CA ALA A 62 6.39 -9.03 13.60
C ALA A 62 4.94 -9.30 14.00
N VAL A 63 4.16 -9.86 13.07
CA VAL A 63 2.79 -10.32 13.35
C VAL A 63 2.83 -11.48 14.34
N ALA A 64 3.74 -12.44 14.17
CA ALA A 64 3.87 -13.58 15.09
C ALA A 64 4.28 -13.14 16.51
N ALA A 65 5.23 -12.22 16.63
CA ALA A 65 5.74 -11.72 17.91
C ALA A 65 4.69 -10.91 18.67
N VAL A 66 3.89 -10.10 17.97
CA VAL A 66 2.78 -9.39 18.61
C VAL A 66 1.65 -10.35 18.97
N ALA A 67 1.36 -11.34 18.13
CA ALA A 67 0.35 -12.36 18.44
C ALA A 67 0.74 -13.16 19.68
N THR A 68 1.99 -13.59 19.82
CA THR A 68 2.45 -14.32 21.01
C THR A 68 2.49 -13.44 22.26
N ALA A 69 2.86 -12.17 22.13
CA ALA A 69 2.84 -11.20 23.24
C ALA A 69 1.42 -10.98 23.81
N GLU A 70 0.40 -11.03 22.96
CA GLU A 70 -1.01 -10.89 23.34
C GLU A 70 -1.67 -12.25 23.67
N GLY A 71 -0.89 -13.34 23.83
CA GLY A 71 -1.38 -14.66 24.22
C GLY A 71 -2.05 -15.48 23.11
N HIS A 72 -1.89 -15.07 21.85
CA HIS A 72 -2.40 -15.78 20.67
C HIS A 72 -1.35 -16.67 20.00
N SER A 73 -1.79 -17.54 19.09
CA SER A 73 -0.91 -18.47 18.37
C SER A 73 0.07 -17.74 17.44
N ALA A 74 1.33 -18.19 17.39
CA ALA A 74 2.33 -17.71 16.42
C ALA A 74 1.93 -17.94 14.95
N ARG A 75 0.90 -18.78 14.67
CA ARG A 75 0.35 -19.02 13.33
C ARG A 75 -0.17 -17.75 12.65
N TRP A 76 -0.51 -16.71 13.42
CA TRP A 76 -0.88 -15.41 12.86
C TRP A 76 0.22 -14.79 11.99
N GLY A 77 1.49 -15.19 12.17
CA GLY A 77 2.60 -14.82 11.28
C GLY A 77 2.39 -15.16 9.81
N ALA A 78 1.54 -16.16 9.49
CA ALA A 78 1.19 -16.48 8.11
C ALA A 78 0.54 -15.31 7.37
N ILE A 79 -0.21 -14.45 8.07
CA ILE A 79 -0.82 -13.24 7.48
C ILE A 79 0.26 -12.23 7.09
N GLY A 80 1.30 -12.08 7.91
CA GLY A 80 2.45 -11.25 7.57
C GLY A 80 3.21 -11.78 6.36
N GLY A 81 3.35 -13.10 6.25
CA GLY A 81 3.91 -13.76 5.07
C GLY A 81 3.08 -13.53 3.80
N LEU A 82 1.76 -13.59 3.90
CA LEU A 82 0.85 -13.30 2.78
C LEU A 82 0.95 -11.83 2.35
N ASN A 83 1.02 -10.89 3.30
CA ASN A 83 1.20 -9.47 2.99
C ASN A 83 2.51 -9.22 2.23
N LEU A 84 3.62 -9.85 2.67
CA LEU A 84 4.90 -9.78 1.98
C LEU A 84 4.83 -10.34 0.55
N ALA A 85 4.15 -11.48 0.35
CA ALA A 85 3.96 -12.06 -0.98
C ALA A 85 3.13 -11.13 -1.89
N ALA A 86 2.03 -10.56 -1.38
CA ALA A 86 1.21 -9.61 -2.12
C ALA A 86 2.01 -8.36 -2.53
N ALA A 87 2.80 -7.79 -1.62
CA ALA A 87 3.67 -6.65 -1.91
C ALA A 87 4.70 -6.97 -3.00
N PHE A 88 5.28 -8.17 -2.98
CA PHE A 88 6.21 -8.63 -4.02
C PHE A 88 5.54 -8.76 -5.40
N LEU A 89 4.34 -9.34 -5.46
CA LEU A 89 3.57 -9.48 -6.70
C LEU A 89 3.21 -8.10 -7.28
N ILE A 90 2.74 -7.18 -6.43
CA ILE A 90 2.42 -5.81 -6.85
C ILE A 90 3.68 -5.12 -7.38
N THR A 91 4.80 -5.25 -6.70
CA THR A 91 6.07 -4.63 -7.14
C THR A 91 6.50 -5.13 -8.52
N THR A 92 6.38 -6.43 -8.79
CA THR A 92 6.70 -7.01 -10.10
C THR A 92 5.91 -6.33 -11.24
N PHE A 93 4.61 -6.13 -11.03
CA PHE A 93 3.78 -5.43 -12.01
C PHE A 93 4.18 -3.95 -12.17
N TYR A 94 4.46 -3.26 -11.06
CA TYR A 94 4.88 -1.86 -11.08
C TYR A 94 6.24 -1.65 -11.76
N CYS A 95 7.17 -2.60 -11.66
CA CYS A 95 8.45 -2.54 -12.36
C CYS A 95 8.28 -2.49 -13.89
N VAL A 96 7.33 -3.24 -14.45
CA VAL A 96 7.04 -3.22 -15.89
C VAL A 96 6.53 -1.84 -16.32
N ILE A 97 5.59 -1.27 -15.56
CA ILE A 97 5.05 0.07 -15.87
C ILE A 97 6.15 1.13 -15.75
N ALA A 98 6.99 1.07 -14.71
CA ALA A 98 8.12 1.97 -14.57
C ALA A 98 9.05 1.89 -15.79
N GLY A 99 9.28 0.69 -16.33
CA GLY A 99 10.02 0.48 -17.57
C GLY A 99 9.44 1.24 -18.77
N TRP A 100 8.11 1.21 -18.94
CA TRP A 100 7.44 2.01 -19.99
C TRP A 100 7.61 3.51 -19.77
N VAL A 101 7.46 3.98 -18.52
CA VAL A 101 7.65 5.41 -18.20
C VAL A 101 9.07 5.86 -18.53
N PHE A 102 10.09 5.07 -18.19
CA PHE A 102 11.47 5.38 -18.55
C PHE A 102 11.70 5.37 -20.07
N HIS A 103 11.09 4.42 -20.78
CA HIS A 103 11.18 4.37 -22.24
C HIS A 103 10.58 5.61 -22.91
N TYR A 104 9.37 6.01 -22.50
CA TYR A 104 8.73 7.22 -23.01
C TYR A 104 9.50 8.49 -22.64
N LEU A 105 10.07 8.54 -21.43
CA LEU A 105 10.89 9.66 -21.00
C LEU A 105 12.14 9.81 -21.87
N LEU A 106 12.83 8.70 -22.16
CA LEU A 106 13.99 8.71 -23.06
C LEU A 106 13.63 9.15 -24.48
N GLN A 107 12.50 8.68 -25.03
CA GLN A 107 12.01 9.14 -26.33
C GLN A 107 11.75 10.65 -26.32
N SER A 108 11.05 11.16 -25.30
CA SER A 108 10.70 12.58 -25.21
C SER A 108 11.88 13.54 -25.00
N VAL A 109 13.04 13.02 -24.57
CA VAL A 109 14.28 13.81 -24.37
C VAL A 109 15.21 13.72 -25.59
N LEU A 110 15.11 12.63 -26.37
CA LEU A 110 15.92 12.41 -27.56
C LEU A 110 15.28 13.00 -28.84
N GLU A 111 13.97 13.25 -28.83
CA GLU A 111 13.25 14.09 -29.81
C GLU A 111 13.32 15.58 -29.45
#